data_AF-A0A926JU24-F1
#
_entry.id   AF-A0A926JU24-F1
#
_cell.length_a   1.000
_cell.length_b   1.000
_cell.length_c   1.000
_cell.angle_alpha   90.00
_cell.angle_beta   90.00
_cell.angle_gamma   90.00
#
_symmetry.space_group_name_H-M   'P 1'
#
loop_
_entity.id
_entity.type
_entity.pdbx_description
1 polymer ?
#
loop_
_entity_poly.entity_id
_entity_poly.type
_entity_poly.pdbx_seq_one_letter_code
_entity_poly.pdbx_strand_id
1 'polypeptide(L)'
;MLTRIWHGRTRPEDADKYLWFLLNQGTSEYLQCKGNRSAKVWRAPGKEHCDFYTVTEWTGPDAVRSFTGEDMEKAKYYPEDKDMLLEFEENVKHCETFTVSNSRIKDYTRQVNELFNGESWHSESFCEKLKDVSHSQAFEQPVPGVHSIAEIIWHCIYWRTVFIRYATGDMNYRDNTVETLNFLPVKELRQKGWGTLWGELEQTQAEIIRLLNNKTDDFLLETVPGGDTLDYMLEGIIQHDIYHLGQIGLVKKILAVSR
;
A
#
# COMPACT_ATOMS: atom_id res chain seq x y z
N MET A 1 -18.59 -0.22 3.23
CA MET A 1 -18.37 -1.69 3.27
C MET A 1 -19.36 -2.31 4.25
N LEU A 2 -19.45 -3.64 4.29
CA LEU A 2 -20.32 -4.36 5.23
C LEU A 2 -19.49 -5.27 6.13
N THR A 3 -19.71 -5.22 7.44
CA THR A 3 -19.15 -6.19 8.39
C THR A 3 -20.22 -7.18 8.81
N ARG A 4 -19.93 -8.48 8.71
CA ARG A 4 -20.75 -9.58 9.21
C ARG A 4 -20.10 -10.15 10.48
N ILE A 5 -20.89 -10.22 11.55
CA ILE A 5 -20.48 -10.70 12.88
C ILE A 5 -21.32 -11.91 13.23
N TRP A 6 -20.69 -13.08 13.27
CA TRP A 6 -21.25 -14.29 13.87
C TRP A 6 -20.75 -14.43 15.30
N HIS A 7 -21.55 -15.03 16.16
CA HIS A 7 -21.25 -15.27 17.56
C HIS A 7 -21.60 -16.72 17.93
N GLY A 8 -20.78 -17.33 18.79
CA GLY A 8 -21.07 -18.63 19.37
C GLY A 8 -20.30 -18.87 20.65
N ARG A 9 -20.80 -19.81 21.46
CA ARG A 9 -20.26 -20.12 22.79
C ARG A 9 -19.79 -21.54 22.89
N THR A 10 -18.68 -21.74 23.57
CA THR A 10 -18.14 -23.07 23.93
C THR A 10 -18.02 -23.21 25.43
N ARG A 11 -17.84 -24.45 25.92
CA ARG A 11 -17.35 -24.66 27.29
C ARG A 11 -15.90 -24.19 27.42
N PRO A 12 -15.46 -23.70 28.60
CA PRO A 12 -14.09 -23.25 28.79
C PRO A 12 -13.03 -24.29 28.39
N GLU A 13 -13.27 -25.58 28.66
CA GLU A 13 -12.37 -26.68 28.31
C GLU A 13 -12.27 -26.96 26.80
N ASP A 14 -13.30 -26.62 26.03
CA ASP A 14 -13.33 -26.82 24.57
C ASP A 14 -12.79 -25.59 23.80
N ALA A 15 -12.55 -24.47 24.49
CA ALA A 15 -12.25 -23.18 23.87
C ALA A 15 -10.97 -23.20 22.99
N ASP A 16 -9.89 -23.83 23.44
CA ASP A 16 -8.64 -23.90 22.65
C ASP A 16 -8.80 -24.80 21.41
N LYS A 17 -9.53 -25.91 21.56
CA LYS A 17 -9.88 -26.80 20.44
C LYS A 17 -10.72 -26.05 19.40
N TYR A 18 -11.71 -25.29 19.86
CA TYR A 18 -12.59 -24.52 18.98
C TYR A 18 -11.86 -23.37 18.29
N LEU A 19 -10.98 -22.64 19.01
CA LEU A 19 -10.13 -21.62 18.41
C LEU A 19 -9.25 -22.22 17.30
N TRP A 20 -8.65 -23.38 17.55
CA TRP A 20 -7.85 -24.07 16.55
C TRP A 20 -8.69 -24.41 15.30
N PHE A 21 -9.89 -24.94 15.49
CA PHE A 21 -10.81 -25.23 14.38
C PHE A 21 -11.14 -23.97 13.57
N LEU A 22 -11.52 -22.86 14.22
CA LEU A 22 -11.84 -21.61 13.54
C LEU A 22 -10.65 -21.05 12.74
N LEU A 23 -9.44 -21.06 13.32
CA LEU A 23 -8.25 -20.51 12.67
C LEU A 23 -7.75 -21.35 11.48
N ASN A 24 -7.96 -22.66 11.51
CA ASN A 24 -7.38 -23.57 10.51
C ASN A 24 -8.39 -24.10 9.48
N GLN A 25 -9.69 -24.10 9.80
CA GLN A 25 -10.72 -24.70 8.96
C GLN A 25 -11.95 -23.79 8.84
N GLY A 26 -12.54 -23.37 9.97
CA GLY A 26 -13.81 -22.64 9.99
C GLY A 26 -13.77 -21.28 9.28
N THR A 27 -12.58 -20.72 9.07
CA THR A 27 -12.38 -19.43 8.37
C THR A 27 -11.92 -19.55 6.92
N SER A 28 -11.58 -20.76 6.44
CA SER A 28 -10.97 -20.93 5.12
C SER A 28 -11.89 -20.49 3.98
N GLU A 29 -13.20 -20.69 4.12
CA GLU A 29 -14.16 -20.28 3.09
C GLU A 29 -14.28 -18.76 2.95
N TYR A 30 -14.18 -18.01 4.05
CA TYR A 30 -14.25 -16.54 4.00
C TYR A 30 -13.14 -16.00 3.09
N LEU A 31 -11.93 -16.55 3.23
CA LEU A 31 -10.73 -16.11 2.51
C LEU A 31 -10.78 -16.43 1.01
N GLN A 32 -11.57 -17.43 0.61
CA GLN A 32 -11.72 -17.82 -0.79
C GLN A 32 -12.81 -17.05 -1.51
N CYS A 33 -13.75 -16.45 -0.78
CA CYS A 33 -14.84 -15.69 -1.37
C CYS A 33 -14.36 -14.34 -1.91
N LYS A 34 -14.59 -14.13 -3.21
CA LYS A 34 -14.31 -12.85 -3.87
C LYS A 34 -15.09 -11.72 -3.17
N GLY A 35 -14.37 -10.66 -2.79
CA GLY A 35 -14.96 -9.51 -2.11
C GLY A 35 -14.88 -9.56 -0.59
N ASN A 36 -14.39 -10.65 0.02
CA ASN A 36 -13.93 -10.62 1.40
C ASN A 36 -12.66 -9.76 1.48
N ARG A 37 -12.68 -8.77 2.38
CA ARG A 37 -11.58 -7.82 2.62
C ARG A 37 -10.76 -8.21 3.85
N SER A 38 -11.41 -8.76 4.86
CA SER A 38 -10.73 -9.31 6.04
C SER A 38 -11.60 -10.32 6.77
N ALA A 39 -10.96 -11.20 7.53
CA ALA A 39 -11.59 -12.15 8.44
C ALA A 39 -10.80 -12.21 9.75
N LYS A 40 -11.48 -12.02 10.88
CA LYS A 40 -10.90 -12.01 12.23
C LYS A 40 -11.68 -12.95 13.12
N VAL A 41 -10.98 -13.68 13.98
CA VAL A 41 -11.58 -14.45 15.07
C VAL A 41 -11.32 -13.72 16.38
N TRP A 42 -12.38 -13.36 17.10
CA TRP A 42 -12.28 -12.82 18.45
C TRP A 42 -12.67 -13.90 19.46
N ARG A 43 -11.94 -13.95 20.57
CA ARG A 43 -12.21 -14.85 21.69
C ARG A 43 -12.34 -14.03 22.97
N ALA A 44 -13.43 -14.21 23.69
CA ALA A 44 -13.69 -13.61 24.99
C ALA A 44 -13.86 -14.73 26.05
N PRO A 45 -12.80 -15.07 26.81
CA PRO A 45 -12.89 -16.11 27.83
C PRO A 45 -13.72 -15.64 29.04
N GLY A 46 -14.67 -16.47 29.46
CA GLY A 46 -15.47 -16.31 30.66
C GLY A 46 -15.31 -17.49 31.63
N LYS A 47 -15.97 -17.39 32.79
CA LYS A 47 -15.91 -18.45 33.83
C LYS A 47 -16.77 -19.68 33.47
N GLU A 48 -17.93 -19.46 32.86
CA GLU A 48 -18.90 -20.53 32.55
C GLU A 48 -18.86 -20.96 31.09
N HIS A 49 -18.47 -20.04 30.20
CA HIS A 49 -18.36 -20.25 28.77
C HIS A 49 -17.26 -19.36 28.20
N CYS A 50 -16.83 -19.68 26.98
CA CYS A 50 -15.96 -18.85 26.17
C CYS A 50 -16.69 -18.42 24.90
N ASP A 51 -16.86 -17.11 24.71
CA ASP A 51 -17.50 -16.54 23.53
C ASP A 51 -16.50 -16.38 22.39
N PHE A 52 -16.96 -16.68 21.18
CA PHE A 52 -16.22 -16.53 19.94
C PHE A 52 -17.00 -15.68 18.96
N TYR A 53 -16.28 -14.88 18.19
CA TYR A 53 -16.85 -14.11 17.09
C TYR A 53 -16.02 -14.32 15.83
N THR A 54 -16.68 -14.54 14.70
CA THR A 54 -16.04 -14.34 13.40
C THR A 54 -16.51 -13.01 12.84
N VAL A 55 -15.58 -12.07 12.70
CA VAL A 55 -15.82 -10.71 12.21
C VAL A 55 -15.20 -10.59 10.83
N THR A 56 -16.05 -10.44 9.83
CA THR A 56 -15.64 -10.45 8.42
C THR A 56 -16.11 -9.18 7.71
N GLU A 57 -15.21 -8.55 6.95
CA GLU A 57 -15.46 -7.31 6.21
C GLU A 57 -15.59 -7.62 4.71
N TRP A 58 -16.58 -7.03 4.05
CA TRP A 58 -16.95 -7.34 2.67
C TRP A 58 -17.13 -6.06 1.84
N THR A 59 -16.84 -6.15 0.54
CA THR A 59 -17.04 -5.03 -0.40
C THR A 59 -18.48 -4.56 -0.47
N GLY A 60 -19.45 -5.44 -0.22
CA GLY A 60 -20.87 -5.11 -0.16
C GLY A 60 -21.77 -6.33 0.08
N PRO A 61 -23.10 -6.13 0.10
CA PRO A 61 -24.07 -7.19 0.35
C PRO A 61 -23.99 -8.36 -0.64
N ASP A 62 -23.74 -8.09 -1.93
CA ASP A 62 -23.66 -9.13 -2.96
C ASP A 62 -22.48 -10.10 -2.74
N ALA A 63 -21.37 -9.58 -2.20
CA ALA A 63 -20.23 -10.41 -1.84
C ALA A 63 -20.57 -11.34 -0.65
N VAL A 64 -21.35 -10.85 0.32
CA VAL A 64 -21.84 -11.69 1.43
C VAL A 64 -22.81 -12.76 0.92
N ARG A 65 -23.75 -12.43 0.04
CA ARG A 65 -24.68 -13.40 -0.56
C ARG A 65 -23.96 -14.50 -1.34
N SER A 66 -22.84 -14.16 -1.98
CA SER A 66 -22.00 -15.15 -2.66
C SER A 66 -21.37 -16.16 -1.68
N PHE A 67 -21.22 -15.79 -0.40
CA PHE A 67 -20.73 -16.66 0.67
C PHE A 67 -21.85 -17.42 1.40
N THR A 68 -22.97 -16.76 1.72
CA THR A 68 -24.06 -17.33 2.54
C THR A 68 -25.18 -17.99 1.74
N GLY A 69 -25.33 -17.67 0.45
CA GLY A 69 -26.52 -17.97 -0.34
C GLY A 69 -27.53 -16.82 -0.31
N GLU A 70 -28.81 -17.12 -0.55
CA GLU A 70 -29.86 -16.09 -0.67
C GLU A 70 -30.12 -15.33 0.64
N ASP A 71 -30.05 -16.02 1.77
CA ASP A 71 -30.27 -15.45 3.10
C ASP A 71 -28.93 -15.06 3.75
N MET A 72 -28.66 -13.76 3.78
CA MET A 72 -27.44 -13.23 4.38
C MET A 72 -27.49 -13.20 5.90
N GLU A 73 -28.68 -13.12 6.50
CA GLU A 73 -28.88 -12.99 7.94
C GLU A 73 -28.64 -14.31 8.66
N LYS A 74 -28.79 -15.44 7.97
CA LYS A 74 -28.62 -16.75 8.60
C LYS A 74 -27.18 -17.06 9.00
N ALA A 75 -27.02 -17.63 10.19
CA ALA A 75 -25.75 -18.20 10.64
C ALA A 75 -25.42 -19.48 9.86
N LYS A 76 -24.13 -19.62 9.53
CA LYS A 76 -23.59 -20.79 8.83
C LYS A 76 -22.79 -21.59 9.84
N TYR A 77 -23.09 -22.89 9.92
CA TYR A 77 -22.46 -23.83 10.84
C TYR A 77 -21.86 -25.02 10.08
N TYR A 78 -20.80 -25.58 10.63
CA TYR A 78 -20.06 -26.72 10.14
C TYR A 78 -20.33 -27.97 11.01
N PRO A 79 -20.10 -29.19 10.50
CA PRO A 79 -20.32 -30.42 11.27
C PRO A 79 -19.61 -30.42 12.63
N GLU A 80 -18.39 -29.89 12.70
CA GLU A 80 -17.55 -29.81 13.89
C GLU A 80 -18.16 -28.93 14.99
N ASP A 81 -18.99 -27.95 14.64
CA ASP A 81 -19.61 -27.03 15.60
C ASP A 81 -20.54 -27.77 16.57
N LYS A 82 -21.15 -28.89 16.15
CA LYS A 82 -22.10 -29.68 16.97
C LYS A 82 -21.48 -30.25 18.23
N ASP A 83 -20.19 -30.53 18.20
CA ASP A 83 -19.48 -31.16 19.32
C ASP A 83 -18.88 -30.14 20.29
N MET A 84 -18.86 -28.85 19.92
CA MET A 84 -18.12 -27.80 20.64
C MET A 84 -18.98 -26.61 21.04
N LEU A 85 -20.01 -26.26 20.27
CA LEU A 85 -20.92 -25.16 20.56
C LEU A 85 -22.00 -25.54 21.57
N LEU A 86 -22.23 -24.63 22.51
CA LEU A 86 -23.31 -24.71 23.50
C LEU A 86 -24.66 -24.34 22.91
N GLU A 87 -24.68 -23.50 21.87
CA GLU A 87 -25.87 -22.97 21.24
C GLU A 87 -25.65 -22.63 19.77
N PHE A 88 -26.76 -22.57 19.02
CA PHE A 88 -26.78 -22.26 17.59
C PHE A 88 -27.71 -21.06 17.37
N GLU A 89 -27.15 -19.86 17.43
CA GLU A 89 -27.86 -18.63 17.08
C GLU A 89 -28.34 -18.71 15.62
N GLU A 90 -29.59 -18.34 15.37
CA GLU A 90 -30.18 -18.42 14.03
C GLU A 90 -29.58 -17.38 13.08
N ASN A 91 -29.33 -16.18 13.59
CA ASN A 91 -28.97 -15.01 12.79
C ASN A 91 -27.62 -14.40 13.19
N VAL A 92 -26.99 -13.76 12.22
CA VAL A 92 -25.78 -12.95 12.40
C VAL A 92 -26.12 -11.47 12.40
N LYS A 93 -25.18 -10.66 12.86
CA LYS A 93 -25.29 -9.20 12.82
C LYS A 93 -24.55 -8.63 11.61
N HIS A 94 -25.19 -7.69 10.91
CA HIS A 94 -24.55 -6.87 9.88
C HIS A 94 -24.41 -5.43 10.34
N CYS A 95 -23.25 -4.84 10.07
CA CYS A 95 -22.95 -3.44 10.37
C CYS A 95 -22.40 -2.76 9.12
N GLU A 96 -22.91 -1.56 8.79
CA GLU A 96 -22.19 -0.68 7.88
C GLU A 96 -20.81 -0.36 8.47
N THR A 97 -19.78 -0.36 7.63
CA THR A 97 -18.40 -0.20 8.05
C THR A 97 -17.70 0.87 7.22
N PHE A 98 -17.05 1.77 7.94
CA PHE A 98 -16.29 2.90 7.43
C PHE A 98 -14.86 2.82 7.98
N THR A 99 -13.85 2.85 7.11
CA THR A 99 -12.45 2.78 7.54
C THR A 99 -11.97 4.15 7.97
N VAL A 100 -11.53 4.25 9.22
CA VAL A 100 -10.82 5.44 9.74
C VAL A 100 -9.34 5.16 10.04
N SER A 101 -8.86 3.96 9.70
CA SER A 101 -7.43 3.60 9.76
C SER A 101 -6.61 4.46 8.82
N ASN A 102 -5.38 4.77 9.22
CA ASN A 102 -4.35 5.39 8.38
C ASN A 102 -3.00 4.66 8.53
N SER A 103 -3.06 3.36 8.79
CA SER A 103 -1.87 2.54 9.07
C SER A 103 -0.97 2.41 7.84
N ARG A 104 -1.53 2.17 6.65
CA ARG A 104 -0.77 2.12 5.40
C ARG A 104 -0.24 3.50 5.03
N ILE A 105 -1.07 4.52 5.17
CA ILE A 105 -0.63 5.91 4.95
C ILE A 105 0.56 6.29 5.83
N LYS A 106 0.53 5.94 7.12
CA LYS A 106 1.65 6.19 8.04
C LYS A 106 2.89 5.43 7.61
N ASP A 107 2.74 4.19 7.17
CA ASP A 107 3.86 3.39 6.70
C ASP A 107 4.48 3.97 5.41
N TYR A 108 3.68 4.33 4.41
CA TYR A 108 4.18 5.00 3.21
C TYR A 108 4.80 6.36 3.53
N THR A 109 4.20 7.15 4.41
CA THR A 109 4.77 8.44 4.85
C THR A 109 6.14 8.22 5.49
N ARG A 110 6.30 7.19 6.32
CA ARG A 110 7.59 6.80 6.89
C ARG A 110 8.59 6.43 5.79
N GLN A 111 8.24 5.50 4.90
CA GLN A 111 9.13 5.04 3.83
C GLN A 111 9.55 6.19 2.89
N VAL A 112 8.61 7.04 2.49
CA VAL A 112 8.87 8.22 1.64
C VAL A 112 9.83 9.19 2.33
N ASN A 113 9.72 9.40 3.65
CA ASN A 113 10.69 10.20 4.42
C ASN A 113 12.06 9.51 4.55
N GLU A 114 12.07 8.22 4.91
CA GLU A 114 13.30 7.42 5.03
C GLU A 114 14.11 7.43 3.73
N LEU A 115 13.45 7.27 2.57
CA LEU A 115 14.09 7.34 1.26
C LEU A 115 14.61 8.73 0.91
N PHE A 116 13.97 9.79 1.38
CA PHE A 116 14.33 11.14 0.98
C PHE A 116 15.48 11.71 1.82
N ASN A 117 15.36 11.68 3.14
CA ASN A 117 16.33 12.29 4.06
C ASN A 117 16.57 11.51 5.36
N GLY A 118 16.02 10.30 5.48
CA GLY A 118 16.22 9.46 6.66
C GLY A 118 17.29 8.40 6.49
N GLU A 119 17.23 7.41 7.37
CA GLU A 119 18.08 6.22 7.36
C GLU A 119 17.21 5.02 6.97
N SER A 120 17.73 4.18 6.06
CA SER A 120 17.09 2.93 5.66
C SER A 120 18.09 1.78 5.80
N TRP A 121 17.62 0.58 6.13
CA TRP A 121 18.50 -0.58 6.31
C TRP A 121 19.21 -1.03 5.02
N HIS A 122 18.63 -0.73 3.85
CA HIS A 122 19.11 -1.22 2.55
C HIS A 122 19.98 -0.22 1.77
N SER A 123 19.83 1.09 1.97
CA SER A 123 20.57 2.11 1.20
C SER A 123 20.56 3.48 1.87
N GLU A 124 21.50 4.34 1.46
CA GLU A 124 21.44 5.78 1.71
C GLU A 124 20.18 6.41 1.08
N SER A 125 19.68 7.48 1.69
CA SER A 125 18.58 8.32 1.18
C SER A 125 19.02 9.24 0.03
N PHE A 126 18.08 9.91 -0.64
CA PHE A 126 18.38 10.87 -1.70
C PHE A 126 19.32 11.98 -1.23
N CYS A 127 19.04 12.61 -0.08
CA CYS A 127 19.89 13.65 0.50
C CYS A 127 21.33 13.16 0.71
N GLU A 128 21.49 12.00 1.35
CA GLU A 128 22.83 11.45 1.62
C GLU A 128 23.54 11.02 0.35
N LYS A 129 22.81 10.38 -0.59
CA LYS A 129 23.37 9.91 -1.86
C LYS A 129 23.82 11.05 -2.76
N LEU A 130 23.15 12.21 -2.70
CA LEU A 130 23.34 13.31 -3.64
C LEU A 130 24.15 14.49 -3.09
N LYS A 131 24.42 14.54 -1.77
CA LYS A 131 25.11 15.68 -1.12
C LYS A 131 26.46 16.07 -1.75
N ASP A 132 27.22 15.10 -2.26
CA ASP A 132 28.55 15.32 -2.84
C ASP A 132 28.54 15.37 -4.38
N VAL A 133 27.36 15.39 -5.01
CA VAL A 133 27.25 15.46 -6.48
C VAL A 133 27.37 16.90 -6.95
N SER A 134 28.47 17.21 -7.61
CA SER A 134 28.66 18.52 -8.25
C SER A 134 27.74 18.72 -9.46
N HIS A 135 27.50 19.99 -9.82
CA HIS A 135 26.74 20.33 -11.02
C HIS A 135 27.28 19.64 -12.29
N SER A 136 28.60 19.54 -12.46
CA SER A 136 29.17 18.85 -13.63
C SER A 136 28.85 17.35 -13.62
N GLN A 137 29.01 16.68 -12.48
CA GLN A 137 28.75 15.24 -12.33
C GLN A 137 27.29 14.89 -12.53
N ALA A 138 26.37 15.75 -12.09
CA ALA A 138 24.94 15.51 -12.21
C ALA A 138 24.52 15.24 -13.68
N PHE A 139 25.11 15.98 -14.62
CA PHE A 139 24.77 15.89 -16.05
C PHE A 139 25.80 15.10 -16.88
N GLU A 140 26.71 14.37 -16.23
CA GLU A 140 27.70 13.54 -16.91
C GLU A 140 27.14 12.13 -17.08
N GLN A 141 27.04 11.67 -18.33
CA GLN A 141 26.73 10.28 -18.62
C GLN A 141 28.01 9.46 -18.38
N PRO A 142 27.97 8.40 -17.55
CA PRO A 142 29.17 7.66 -17.17
C PRO A 142 29.79 6.91 -18.36
N VAL A 143 28.93 6.45 -19.29
CA VAL A 143 29.29 5.87 -20.58
C VAL A 143 28.18 6.19 -21.59
N PRO A 144 28.44 6.17 -22.91
CA PRO A 144 27.42 6.41 -23.92
C PRO A 144 26.20 5.48 -23.74
N GLY A 145 25.00 6.07 -23.76
CA GLY A 145 23.74 5.34 -23.64
C GLY A 145 23.29 4.99 -22.22
N VAL A 146 24.07 5.34 -21.19
CA VAL A 146 23.66 5.22 -19.79
C VAL A 146 23.23 6.59 -19.27
N HIS A 147 22.06 6.64 -18.63
CA HIS A 147 21.54 7.87 -18.04
C HIS A 147 22.49 8.47 -16.99
N SER A 148 22.62 9.78 -17.02
CA SER A 148 23.25 10.60 -15.99
C SER A 148 22.41 10.64 -14.71
N ILE A 149 23.00 11.14 -13.62
CA ILE A 149 22.27 11.32 -12.35
C ILE A 149 21.07 12.25 -12.53
N ALA A 150 21.21 13.33 -13.31
CA ALA A 150 20.14 14.28 -13.58
C ALA A 150 18.98 13.64 -14.36
N GLU A 151 19.27 12.78 -15.34
CA GLU A 151 18.24 12.05 -16.10
C GLU A 151 17.49 11.07 -15.20
N ILE A 152 18.19 10.36 -14.30
CA ILE A 152 17.56 9.45 -13.34
C ILE A 152 16.68 10.23 -12.35
N ILE A 153 17.16 11.34 -11.81
CA ILE A 153 16.40 12.16 -10.86
C ILE A 153 15.17 12.77 -11.51
N TRP A 154 15.29 13.25 -12.74
CA TRP A 154 14.15 13.72 -13.51
C TRP A 154 13.10 12.62 -13.71
N HIS A 155 13.54 11.39 -14.00
CA HIS A 155 12.63 10.24 -14.12
C HIS A 155 11.86 9.96 -12.82
N CYS A 156 12.53 10.01 -11.66
CA CYS A 156 11.87 9.93 -10.35
C CYS A 156 10.85 11.07 -10.15
N ILE A 157 11.25 12.31 -10.44
CA ILE A 157 10.36 13.49 -10.34
C ILE A 157 9.12 13.31 -11.21
N TYR A 158 9.28 12.82 -12.44
CA TYR A 158 8.19 12.60 -13.36
C TYR A 158 7.16 11.62 -12.78
N TRP A 159 7.57 10.42 -12.38
CA TRP A 159 6.63 9.42 -11.84
C TRP A 159 5.99 9.84 -10.51
N ARG A 160 6.74 10.50 -9.62
CA ARG A 160 6.17 11.15 -8.43
C ARG A 160 5.11 12.17 -8.79
N THR A 161 5.35 12.98 -9.82
CA THR A 161 4.38 13.96 -10.34
C THR A 161 3.14 13.29 -10.91
N VAL A 162 3.27 12.17 -11.64
CA VAL A 162 2.10 11.42 -12.12
C VAL A 162 1.21 11.00 -10.95
N PHE A 163 1.79 10.48 -9.86
CA PHE A 163 1.01 10.11 -8.68
C PHE A 163 0.32 11.31 -8.03
N ILE A 164 1.05 12.41 -7.83
CA ILE A 164 0.48 13.65 -7.28
C ILE A 164 -0.71 14.14 -8.13
N ARG A 165 -0.59 14.07 -9.46
CA ARG A 165 -1.64 14.49 -10.40
C ARG A 165 -2.86 13.58 -10.33
N TYR A 166 -2.66 12.26 -10.30
CA TYR A 166 -3.76 11.31 -10.12
C TYR A 166 -4.45 11.49 -8.76
N ALA A 167 -3.67 11.61 -7.69
CA ALA A 167 -4.16 11.85 -6.32
C ALA A 167 -4.92 13.19 -6.17
N THR A 168 -4.75 14.12 -7.11
CA THR A 168 -5.45 15.42 -7.13
C THR A 168 -6.52 15.52 -8.22
N GLY A 169 -6.80 14.41 -8.93
CA GLY A 169 -7.90 14.29 -9.89
C GLY A 169 -7.54 14.50 -11.36
N ASP A 170 -6.28 14.81 -11.70
CA ASP A 170 -5.84 14.92 -13.10
C ASP A 170 -5.42 13.57 -13.66
N MET A 171 -6.42 12.73 -13.97
CA MET A 171 -6.22 11.37 -14.46
C MET A 171 -5.64 11.28 -15.88
N ASN A 172 -5.56 12.40 -16.62
CA ASN A 172 -5.01 12.39 -17.98
C ASN A 172 -3.53 12.82 -18.03
N TYR A 173 -2.95 13.23 -16.90
CA TYR A 173 -1.60 13.80 -16.86
C TYR A 173 -0.55 12.89 -17.51
N ARG A 174 -0.50 11.60 -17.14
CA ARG A 174 0.46 10.64 -17.72
C ARG A 174 0.32 10.56 -19.23
N ASP A 175 -0.88 10.25 -19.72
CA ASP A 175 -1.11 9.99 -21.14
C ASP A 175 -0.82 11.21 -22.01
N ASN A 176 -1.03 12.42 -21.46
CA ASN A 176 -0.71 13.67 -22.13
C ASN A 176 0.79 14.02 -22.14
N THR A 177 1.59 13.43 -21.25
CA THR A 177 2.96 13.90 -20.98
C THR A 177 4.04 12.83 -21.06
N VAL A 178 3.72 11.55 -21.00
CA VAL A 178 4.70 10.47 -20.84
C VAL A 178 5.69 10.40 -22.01
N GLU A 179 5.23 10.63 -23.23
CA GLU A 179 6.07 10.62 -24.42
C GLU A 179 7.07 11.79 -24.47
N THR A 180 6.75 12.91 -23.82
CA THR A 180 7.53 14.15 -23.93
C THR A 180 8.30 14.50 -22.67
N LEU A 181 7.82 14.10 -21.49
CA LEU A 181 8.36 14.51 -20.20
C LEU A 181 8.97 13.36 -19.40
N ASN A 182 8.70 12.09 -19.70
CA ASN A 182 9.23 10.99 -18.87
C ASN A 182 10.77 10.85 -18.97
N PHE A 183 11.32 11.12 -20.15
CA PHE A 183 12.75 11.03 -20.44
C PHE A 183 13.24 12.30 -21.13
N LEU A 184 13.36 13.40 -20.38
CA LEU A 184 13.93 14.62 -20.93
C LEU A 184 15.42 14.44 -21.28
N PRO A 185 15.88 14.92 -22.45
CA PRO A 185 17.29 14.84 -22.81
C PRO A 185 18.20 15.60 -21.83
N VAL A 186 19.39 15.06 -21.54
CA VAL A 186 20.38 15.71 -20.65
C VAL A 186 20.69 17.17 -21.03
N LYS A 187 20.60 17.53 -22.31
CA LYS A 187 20.81 18.91 -22.78
C LYS A 187 19.74 19.87 -22.24
N GLU A 188 18.49 19.44 -22.21
CA GLU A 188 17.37 20.23 -21.67
C GLU A 188 17.45 20.29 -20.15
N LEU A 189 17.76 19.17 -19.51
CA LEU A 189 17.99 19.13 -18.06
C LEU A 189 19.15 20.04 -17.63
N ARG A 190 20.21 20.14 -18.46
CA ARG A 190 21.34 21.05 -18.19
C ARG A 190 20.92 22.52 -18.27
N GLN A 191 19.97 22.88 -19.15
CA GLN A 191 19.41 24.23 -19.20
C GLN A 191 18.55 24.53 -17.99
N LYS A 192 17.81 23.52 -17.50
CA LYS A 192 17.01 23.61 -16.27
C LYS A 192 17.89 23.79 -15.03
N GLY A 193 19.03 23.11 -14.97
CA GLY A 193 20.04 23.26 -13.92
C GLY A 193 19.83 22.37 -12.70
N TRP A 194 20.95 21.99 -12.05
CA TRP A 194 20.94 20.99 -10.97
C TRP A 194 20.15 21.44 -9.74
N GLY A 195 20.29 22.70 -9.33
CA GLY A 195 19.56 23.24 -8.17
C GLY A 195 18.04 23.22 -8.36
N THR A 196 17.55 23.45 -9.59
CA THR A 196 16.12 23.36 -9.91
C THR A 196 15.62 21.92 -9.87
N LEU A 197 16.40 20.96 -10.39
CA LEU A 197 16.05 19.53 -10.27
C LEU A 197 15.97 19.08 -8.82
N TRP A 198 16.92 19.52 -7.99
CA TRP A 198 16.89 19.27 -6.55
C TRP A 198 15.63 19.84 -5.89
N GLY A 199 15.31 21.11 -6.16
CA GLY A 199 14.12 21.77 -5.62
C GLY A 199 12.81 21.11 -6.07
N GLU A 200 12.74 20.58 -7.29
CA GLU A 200 11.55 19.85 -7.76
C GLU A 200 11.42 18.46 -7.13
N LEU A 201 12.53 17.77 -6.88
CA LEU A 201 12.50 16.53 -6.10
C LEU A 201 12.02 16.80 -4.66
N GLU A 202 12.54 17.84 -4.01
CA GLU A 202 12.07 18.32 -2.70
C GLU A 202 10.58 18.68 -2.71
N GLN A 203 10.11 19.32 -3.77
CA GLN A 203 8.71 19.70 -3.90
C GLN A 203 7.81 18.45 -4.01
N THR A 204 8.16 17.49 -4.88
CA THR A 204 7.37 16.26 -5.01
C THR A 204 7.32 15.47 -3.70
N GLN A 205 8.42 15.43 -2.95
CA GLN A 205 8.47 14.86 -1.61
C GLN A 205 7.45 15.52 -0.67
N ALA A 206 7.49 16.85 -0.57
CA ALA A 206 6.62 17.60 0.32
C ALA A 206 5.14 17.46 -0.08
N GLU A 207 4.85 17.43 -1.38
CA GLU A 207 3.50 17.27 -1.91
C GLU A 207 2.92 15.88 -1.64
N ILE A 208 3.70 14.81 -1.81
CA ILE A 208 3.26 13.45 -1.46
C ILE A 208 2.89 13.38 0.03
N ILE A 209 3.77 13.85 0.92
CA ILE A 209 3.50 13.85 2.37
C ILE A 209 2.26 14.67 2.70
N ARG A 210 2.11 15.84 2.08
CA ARG A 210 0.94 16.71 2.28
C ARG A 210 -0.35 16.03 1.84
N LEU A 211 -0.36 15.33 0.70
CA LEU A 211 -1.53 14.62 0.19
C LEU A 211 -1.97 13.50 1.12
N LEU A 212 -1.00 12.78 1.68
CA LEU A 212 -1.23 11.69 2.64
C LEU A 212 -1.69 12.20 4.01
N ASN A 213 -1.31 13.42 4.39
CA ASN A 213 -1.65 13.98 5.68
C ASN A 213 -3.19 14.09 5.87
N ASN A 214 -3.67 13.65 7.04
CA ASN A 214 -5.10 13.59 7.40
C ASN A 214 -5.99 12.68 6.52
N LYS A 215 -5.42 11.84 5.65
CA LYS A 215 -6.17 10.82 4.90
C LYS A 215 -6.30 9.53 5.71
N THR A 216 -7.31 8.73 5.35
CA THR A 216 -7.49 7.34 5.80
C THR A 216 -7.10 6.39 4.67
N ASP A 217 -6.85 5.12 5.00
CA ASP A 217 -6.41 4.10 4.05
C ASP A 217 -7.42 3.88 2.90
N ASP A 218 -8.69 4.29 3.06
CA ASP A 218 -9.69 4.27 1.98
C ASP A 218 -9.31 5.19 0.80
N PHE A 219 -8.57 6.28 1.04
CA PHE A 219 -8.04 7.14 -0.03
C PHE A 219 -7.14 6.35 -1.00
N LEU A 220 -6.37 5.39 -0.48
CA LEU A 220 -5.48 4.57 -1.29
C LEU A 220 -6.25 3.59 -2.20
N LEU A 221 -7.55 3.37 -1.95
CA LEU A 221 -8.39 2.48 -2.76
C LEU A 221 -8.98 3.17 -4.01
N GLU A 222 -8.78 4.48 -4.16
CA GLU A 222 -9.20 5.19 -5.37
C GLU A 222 -8.48 4.62 -6.60
N THR A 223 -9.25 4.41 -7.67
CA THR A 223 -8.75 3.79 -8.90
C THR A 223 -8.08 4.81 -9.80
N VAL A 224 -6.96 4.44 -10.39
CA VAL A 224 -6.23 5.24 -11.38
C VAL A 224 -6.41 4.66 -12.79
N PRO A 225 -6.08 5.40 -13.87
CA PRO A 225 -6.12 4.88 -15.24
C PRO A 225 -5.37 3.55 -15.38
N GLY A 226 -6.01 2.56 -16.00
CA GLY A 226 -5.50 1.19 -16.10
C GLY A 226 -6.17 0.20 -15.13
N GLY A 227 -6.91 0.68 -14.15
CA GLY A 227 -7.67 -0.17 -13.21
C GLY A 227 -6.93 -0.52 -11.91
N ASP A 228 -5.71 -0.02 -11.75
CA ASP A 228 -4.94 -0.08 -10.50
C ASP A 228 -5.47 0.94 -9.47
N THR A 229 -4.85 0.98 -8.29
CA THR A 229 -5.20 1.90 -7.20
C THR A 229 -4.06 2.86 -6.86
N LEU A 230 -4.38 3.94 -6.14
CA LEU A 230 -3.36 4.82 -5.54
C LEU A 230 -2.43 4.07 -4.59
N ASP A 231 -2.92 3.03 -3.90
CA ASP A 231 -2.12 2.11 -3.07
C ASP A 231 -0.99 1.46 -3.88
N TYR A 232 -1.36 0.79 -4.98
CA TYR A 232 -0.42 0.11 -5.87
C TYR A 232 0.60 1.09 -6.47
N MET A 233 0.13 2.27 -6.89
CA MET A 233 1.00 3.27 -7.50
C MET A 233 2.00 3.87 -6.52
N LEU A 234 1.59 4.21 -5.29
CA LEU A 234 2.47 4.78 -4.28
C LEU A 234 3.52 3.77 -3.80
N GLU A 235 3.11 2.51 -3.59
CA GLU A 235 4.04 1.42 -3.32
C GLU A 235 5.05 1.26 -4.47
N GLY A 236 4.55 1.29 -5.72
CA GLY A 236 5.38 1.25 -6.91
C GLY A 236 6.40 2.39 -6.98
N ILE A 237 6.04 3.62 -6.61
CA ILE A 237 6.96 4.78 -6.57
C ILE A 237 8.06 4.58 -5.53
N ILE A 238 7.72 4.07 -4.35
CA ILE A 238 8.71 3.78 -3.30
C ILE A 238 9.72 2.75 -3.81
N GLN A 239 9.25 1.65 -4.40
CA GLN A 239 10.11 0.60 -4.96
C GLN A 239 10.96 1.11 -6.14
N HIS A 240 10.35 1.91 -7.02
CA HIS A 240 10.99 2.56 -8.15
C HIS A 240 12.14 3.49 -7.71
N ASP A 241 11.91 4.30 -6.68
CA ASP A 241 12.93 5.21 -6.17
C ASP A 241 14.09 4.48 -5.50
N ILE A 242 13.81 3.38 -4.78
CA ILE A 242 14.86 2.49 -4.26
C ILE A 242 15.73 1.93 -5.39
N TYR A 243 15.09 1.46 -6.47
CA TYR A 243 15.79 0.96 -7.65
C TYR A 243 16.71 2.05 -8.25
N HIS A 244 16.21 3.28 -8.39
CA HIS A 244 16.98 4.38 -8.95
C HIS A 244 18.05 4.95 -8.01
N LEU A 245 17.87 4.91 -6.69
CA LEU A 245 18.96 5.17 -5.73
C LEU A 245 20.13 4.19 -5.91
N GLY A 246 19.82 2.93 -6.19
CA GLY A 246 20.81 1.92 -6.57
C GLY A 246 21.55 2.30 -7.84
N GLN A 247 20.83 2.69 -8.90
CA GLN A 247 21.43 3.15 -10.16
C GLN A 247 22.32 4.37 -9.98
N ILE A 248 21.87 5.39 -9.22
CA ILE A 248 22.68 6.58 -8.92
C ILE A 248 23.98 6.17 -8.21
N GLY A 249 23.91 5.23 -7.27
CA GLY A 249 25.10 4.68 -6.61
C GLY A 249 26.11 4.07 -7.59
N LEU A 250 25.64 3.36 -8.62
CA LEU A 250 26.49 2.81 -9.68
C LEU A 250 27.08 3.91 -10.57
N VAL A 251 26.27 4.87 -11.01
CA VAL A 251 26.73 6.01 -11.82
C VAL A 251 27.83 6.78 -11.08
N LYS A 252 27.64 7.07 -9.79
CA LYS A 252 28.66 7.72 -8.95
C LYS A 252 29.98 6.94 -8.94
N LYS A 253 29.93 5.62 -8.77
CA LYS A 253 31.13 4.76 -8.76
C LYS A 253 31.86 4.77 -10.09
N ILE A 254 31.14 4.71 -11.21
CA ILE A 254 31.75 4.72 -12.54
C ILE A 254 32.42 6.08 -12.80
N LEU A 255 31.74 7.19 -12.51
CA LEU A 255 32.30 8.54 -12.67
C LEU A 255 33.54 8.80 -11.79
N ALA A 256 33.65 8.12 -10.64
CA ALA A 256 34.81 8.23 -9.76
C ALA A 256 36.06 7.50 -10.30
N VAL A 257 35.88 6.45 -11.11
CA VAL A 257 36.98 5.65 -11.67
C VAL A 257 37.42 6.17 -13.04
N SER A 258 36.55 6.88 -13.77
CA SER A 258 36.83 7.46 -15.08
C SER A 258 37.58 8.80 -15.06
N ARG A 259 38.02 9.26 -13.88
CA ARG A 259 38.81 10.49 -13.67
C ARG A 259 40.25 10.16 -13.34
#